data_AF-A0A934SDP4-F1
#
_entry.id   AF-A0A934SDP4-F1
#
_cell.length_a   1.000
_cell.length_b   1.000
_cell.length_c   1.000
_cell.angle_alpha   90.00
_cell.angle_beta   90.00
_cell.angle_gamma   90.00
#
_symmetry.space_group_name_H-M   'P 1'
#
loop_
_entity.id
_entity.type
_entity.pdbx_description
1 polymer ?
#
loop_
_entity_poly.entity_id
_entity_poly.type
_entity_poly.pdbx_seq_one_letter_code
_entity_poly.pdbx_strand_id
1 'polypeptide(L)'
;MQRWIVLGLVAVLLLGAGGAAGLWTYKQNRPDRKWVRLPINPKLPPDQKEEAASQLKEKLLDDKIMTKVADDIHLAEGMKLGSTQEAVALLKQRLFVEVGSVTLPSGETPCLNIGVSGKRKEMDSLGKAPTRILDDVFKILGIKKPADASAPKSF
;
A
#
# COMPACT_ATOMS: atom_id res chain seq x y z
N MET A 1 -23.56 -5.69 51.04
CA MET A 1 -22.84 -6.58 50.10
C MET A 1 -23.17 -6.32 48.63
N GLN A 2 -24.44 -6.09 48.25
CA GLN A 2 -24.84 -5.87 46.84
C GLN A 2 -24.11 -4.71 46.13
N ARG A 3 -23.82 -3.60 46.83
CA ARG A 3 -23.08 -2.45 46.25
C ARG A 3 -21.65 -2.78 45.80
N TRP A 4 -20.96 -3.68 46.50
CA TRP A 4 -19.60 -4.09 46.16
C TRP A 4 -19.56 -5.04 44.96
N ILE A 5 -20.58 -5.87 44.78
CA ILE A 5 -20.72 -6.75 43.61
C ILE A 5 -20.96 -5.90 42.36
N VAL A 6 -21.83 -4.90 42.43
CA VAL A 6 -22.09 -3.98 41.31
C VAL A 6 -20.82 -3.22 40.92
N LEU A 7 -20.08 -2.69 41.90
CA LEU A 7 -18.80 -2.01 41.65
C LEU A 7 -17.76 -2.94 41.02
N GLY A 8 -17.63 -4.17 41.52
CA GLY A 8 -16.73 -5.18 40.94
C GLY A 8 -17.08 -5.52 39.50
N LEU A 9 -18.37 -5.68 39.20
CA LEU A 9 -18.84 -6.01 37.86
C LEU A 9 -18.62 -4.84 36.87
N VAL A 10 -18.85 -3.60 37.31
CA VAL A 10 -18.54 -2.40 36.52
C VAL A 10 -17.03 -2.30 36.25
N ALA A 11 -16.18 -2.57 37.25
CA ALA A 11 -14.73 -2.55 37.07
C ALA A 11 -14.26 -3.60 36.04
N VAL A 12 -14.80 -4.83 36.11
CA VAL A 12 -14.48 -5.89 35.13
C VAL A 12 -14.95 -5.52 33.72
N LEU A 13 -16.14 -4.93 33.58
CA LEU A 13 -16.64 -4.47 32.28
C LEU A 13 -15.79 -3.35 31.69
N LEU A 14 -15.36 -2.37 32.51
CA LEU A 14 -14.48 -1.30 32.07
C LEU A 14 -13.11 -1.83 31.63
N LEU A 15 -12.53 -2.76 32.39
CA LEU A 15 -11.26 -3.40 32.04
C LEU A 15 -11.39 -4.26 30.77
N GLY A 16 -12.48 -5.03 30.64
CA GLY A 16 -12.76 -5.84 29.46
C GLY A 16 -12.95 -4.99 28.20
N ALA A 17 -13.75 -3.93 28.29
CA ALA A 17 -13.97 -2.99 27.19
C ALA A 17 -12.69 -2.23 26.82
N GLY A 18 -11.93 -1.76 27.81
CA GLY A 18 -10.64 -1.09 27.58
C GLY A 18 -9.61 -2.01 26.93
N GLY A 19 -9.50 -3.26 27.40
CA GLY A 19 -8.61 -4.26 26.82
C GLY A 19 -8.97 -4.60 25.37
N ALA A 20 -10.26 -4.80 25.08
CA ALA A 20 -10.73 -5.05 23.72
C ALA A 20 -10.48 -3.85 22.78
N ALA A 21 -10.77 -2.63 23.22
CA ALA A 21 -10.52 -1.41 22.46
C ALA A 21 -9.02 -1.19 22.20
N GLY A 22 -8.17 -1.46 23.19
CA GLY A 22 -6.71 -1.41 23.05
C GLY A 22 -6.19 -2.40 22.01
N LEU A 23 -6.64 -3.67 22.09
CA LEU A 23 -6.28 -4.71 21.12
C LEU A 23 -6.76 -4.38 19.70
N TRP A 24 -7.97 -3.84 19.56
CA TRP A 24 -8.51 -3.44 18.27
C TRP A 24 -7.70 -2.29 17.66
N THR A 25 -7.43 -1.24 18.45
CA THR A 25 -6.62 -0.09 18.01
C THR A 25 -5.21 -0.50 17.61
N TYR A 26 -4.61 -1.41 18.37
CA TYR A 26 -3.31 -1.98 18.04
C TYR A 26 -3.33 -2.72 16.69
N LYS A 27 -4.34 -3.58 16.45
CA LYS A 27 -4.49 -4.29 15.16
C LYS A 27 -4.69 -3.33 13.98
N GLN A 28 -5.42 -2.24 14.16
CA GLN A 28 -5.68 -1.24 13.13
C GLN A 28 -4.47 -0.37 12.79
N ASN A 29 -3.58 -0.14 13.75
CA ASN A 29 -2.35 0.65 13.57
C ASN A 29 -1.15 -0.19 13.10
N ARG A 30 -1.31 -1.49 12.85
CA ARG A 30 -0.23 -2.32 12.34
C ARG A 30 0.22 -1.83 10.95
N PRO A 31 1.54 -1.84 10.67
CA PRO A 31 2.05 -1.55 9.36
C PRO A 31 1.54 -2.61 8.38
N ASP A 32 1.05 -2.14 7.24
CA ASP A 32 0.58 -2.95 6.12
C ASP A 32 1.12 -2.34 4.82
N ARG A 33 1.21 -3.17 3.78
CA ARG A 33 1.77 -2.77 2.49
C ARG A 33 0.90 -3.34 1.38
N LYS A 34 0.60 -2.51 0.38
CA LYS A 34 -0.08 -2.93 -0.85
C LYS A 34 0.83 -2.62 -2.02
N TRP A 35 0.99 -3.57 -2.91
CA TRP A 35 1.86 -3.43 -4.08
C TRP A 35 1.33 -4.22 -5.27
N VAL A 36 1.77 -3.82 -6.45
CA VAL A 36 1.62 -4.59 -7.68
C VAL A 36 2.99 -5.06 -8.12
N ARG A 37 3.02 -6.25 -8.74
CA ARG A 37 4.24 -6.86 -9.26
C ARG A 37 4.32 -6.61 -10.76
N LEU A 38 5.45 -6.06 -11.21
CA LEU A 38 5.78 -5.91 -12.62
C LEU A 38 6.92 -6.86 -12.98
N PRO A 39 6.71 -7.89 -13.81
CA PRO A 39 7.77 -8.82 -14.21
C PRO A 39 8.93 -8.11 -14.90
N ILE A 40 10.16 -8.51 -14.58
CA ILE A 40 11.39 -8.01 -15.21
C ILE A 40 12.05 -9.15 -15.99
N ASN A 41 12.85 -8.80 -17.00
CA ASN A 41 13.68 -9.76 -17.71
C ASN A 41 14.61 -10.52 -16.73
N PRO A 42 14.52 -11.86 -16.66
CA PRO A 42 15.32 -12.66 -15.74
C PRO A 42 16.82 -12.58 -16.02
N LYS A 43 17.20 -12.35 -17.28
CA LYS A 43 18.61 -12.33 -17.73
C LYS A 43 19.38 -11.08 -17.29
N LEU A 44 18.70 -10.07 -16.74
CA LEU A 44 19.36 -8.86 -16.26
C LEU A 44 20.19 -9.16 -14.99
N PRO A 45 21.41 -8.61 -14.88
CA PRO A 45 22.18 -8.64 -13.64
C PRO A 45 21.41 -8.01 -12.47
N PRO A 46 21.65 -8.42 -11.22
CA PRO A 46 21.02 -7.83 -10.03
C PRO A 46 21.18 -6.31 -9.96
N ASP A 47 22.40 -5.81 -10.22
CA ASP A 47 22.72 -4.37 -10.13
C ASP A 47 21.87 -3.54 -11.11
N GLN A 48 21.67 -4.04 -12.33
CA GLN A 48 20.84 -3.37 -13.33
C GLN A 48 19.34 -3.40 -12.96
N LYS A 49 18.90 -4.42 -12.22
CA LYS A 49 17.51 -4.48 -11.72
C LYS A 49 17.28 -3.44 -10.64
N GLU A 50 18.23 -3.26 -9.73
CA GLU A 50 18.17 -2.23 -8.68
C GLU A 50 18.27 -0.82 -9.24
N GLU A 51 19.13 -0.61 -10.24
CA GLU A 51 19.23 0.66 -10.94
C GLU A 51 17.91 1.00 -11.66
N ALA A 52 17.32 0.03 -12.36
CA ALA A 52 16.02 0.21 -13.01
C ALA A 52 14.91 0.51 -11.99
N ALA A 53 14.91 -0.16 -10.82
CA ALA A 53 13.98 0.11 -9.73
C ALA A 53 14.12 1.55 -9.21
N SER A 54 15.37 2.01 -9.02
CA SER A 54 15.68 3.35 -8.52
C SER A 54 15.29 4.44 -9.50
N GLN A 55 15.67 4.29 -10.78
CA GLN A 55 15.27 5.22 -11.85
C GLN A 55 13.75 5.28 -12.02
N LEU A 56 13.06 4.14 -11.90
CA LEU A 56 11.60 4.11 -11.96
C LEU A 56 11.00 4.85 -10.75
N LYS A 57 11.54 4.62 -9.55
CA LYS A 57 11.11 5.33 -8.34
C LYS A 57 11.24 6.84 -8.49
N GLU A 58 12.38 7.33 -8.99
CA GLU A 58 12.60 8.76 -9.22
C GLU A 58 11.58 9.36 -10.19
N LYS A 59 11.30 8.67 -11.32
CA LYS A 59 10.29 9.13 -12.29
C LYS A 59 8.89 9.13 -11.69
N LEU A 60 8.56 8.16 -10.85
CA LEU A 60 7.26 8.10 -10.19
C LEU A 60 7.11 9.18 -9.11
N LEU A 61 8.20 9.59 -8.46
CA LEU A 61 8.18 10.65 -7.46
C LEU A 61 7.94 12.06 -8.04
N ASP A 62 7.79 12.21 -9.36
CA ASP A 62 7.37 13.47 -10.00
C ASP A 62 6.02 13.94 -9.42
N ASP A 63 6.02 15.18 -8.93
CA ASP A 63 4.86 15.90 -8.39
C ASP A 63 3.65 15.83 -9.32
N LYS A 64 3.86 15.92 -10.64
CA LYS A 64 2.77 15.88 -11.61
C LYS A 64 2.07 14.53 -11.64
N ILE A 65 2.81 13.43 -11.50
CA ILE A 65 2.26 12.08 -11.50
C ILE A 65 1.57 11.83 -10.17
N MET A 66 2.25 12.15 -9.05
CA MET A 66 1.69 11.92 -7.72
C MET A 66 0.44 12.76 -7.44
N THR A 67 0.35 13.98 -7.96
CA THR A 67 -0.86 14.80 -7.86
C THR A 67 -2.03 14.14 -8.58
N LYS A 68 -1.84 13.70 -9.84
CA LYS A 68 -2.87 12.97 -10.59
C LYS A 68 -3.30 11.70 -9.87
N VAL A 69 -2.35 10.92 -9.34
CA VAL A 69 -2.67 9.71 -8.58
C VAL A 69 -3.48 10.04 -7.33
N ALA A 70 -3.11 11.08 -6.59
CA ALA A 70 -3.82 11.51 -5.38
C ALA A 70 -5.25 11.98 -5.68
N ASP A 71 -5.43 12.71 -6.78
CA ASP A 71 -6.74 13.19 -7.25
C ASP A 71 -7.62 12.04 -7.74
N ASP A 72 -7.09 11.15 -8.59
CA ASP A 72 -7.85 10.04 -9.19
C ASP A 72 -8.36 9.03 -8.14
N ILE A 73 -7.65 8.88 -7.02
CA ILE A 73 -8.08 8.00 -5.92
C ILE A 73 -8.83 8.75 -4.81
N HIS A 74 -9.03 10.06 -4.97
CA HIS A 74 -9.62 10.95 -3.95
C HIS A 74 -8.96 10.78 -2.58
N LEU A 75 -7.63 10.72 -2.53
CA LEU A 75 -6.90 10.32 -1.32
C LEU A 75 -7.10 11.30 -0.17
N ALA A 76 -7.19 12.60 -0.47
CA ALA A 76 -7.39 13.64 0.53
C ALA A 76 -8.71 13.44 1.30
N GLU A 77 -9.80 13.14 0.59
CA GLU A 77 -11.10 12.85 1.18
C GLU A 77 -11.08 11.53 1.97
N GLY A 78 -10.53 10.48 1.35
CA GLY A 78 -10.45 9.14 1.95
C GLY A 78 -9.60 9.08 3.23
N MET A 79 -8.68 10.02 3.42
CA MET A 79 -7.83 10.12 4.61
C MET A 79 -8.13 11.32 5.50
N LYS A 80 -9.13 12.14 5.15
CA LYS A 80 -9.49 13.40 5.85
C LYS A 80 -8.29 14.36 6.00
N LEU A 81 -7.51 14.50 4.93
CA LEU A 81 -6.37 15.41 4.88
C LEU A 81 -6.84 16.82 4.51
N GLY A 82 -6.08 17.84 4.91
CA GLY A 82 -6.45 19.24 4.68
C GLY A 82 -6.26 19.71 3.24
N SER A 83 -5.41 19.01 2.46
CA SER A 83 -5.14 19.35 1.07
C SER A 83 -4.65 18.15 0.25
N THR A 84 -4.76 18.26 -1.09
CA THR A 84 -4.12 17.33 -2.03
C THR A 84 -2.60 17.30 -1.87
N GLN A 85 -1.96 18.42 -1.52
CA GLN A 85 -0.51 18.49 -1.34
C GLN A 85 -0.04 17.62 -0.16
N GLU A 86 -0.80 17.58 0.93
CA GLU A 86 -0.53 16.67 2.05
C GLU A 86 -0.66 15.20 1.62
N ALA A 87 -1.66 14.89 0.80
CA ALA A 87 -1.86 13.54 0.26
C ALA A 87 -0.68 13.10 -0.62
N VAL A 88 -0.19 14.00 -1.48
CA VAL A 88 0.99 13.79 -2.32
C VAL A 88 2.25 13.57 -1.48
N ALA A 89 2.48 14.39 -0.45
CA ALA A 89 3.63 14.25 0.44
C ALA A 89 3.62 12.89 1.15
N LEU A 90 2.45 12.46 1.65
CA LEU A 90 2.29 11.14 2.27
C LEU A 90 2.53 10.00 1.27
N LEU A 91 2.00 10.10 0.05
CA LEU A 91 2.24 9.10 -1.00
C LEU A 91 3.73 8.98 -1.31
N LYS A 92 4.42 10.10 -1.52
CA LYS A 92 5.87 10.12 -1.79
C LYS A 92 6.69 9.47 -0.67
N GLN A 93 6.34 9.76 0.59
CA GLN A 93 7.02 9.17 1.74
C GLN A 93 6.81 7.65 1.82
N ARG A 94 5.65 7.17 1.40
CA ARG A 94 5.21 5.78 1.59
C ARG A 94 5.42 4.89 0.36
N LEU A 95 5.69 5.49 -0.79
CA LEU A 95 5.97 4.82 -2.05
C LEU A 95 7.27 4.03 -1.93
N PHE A 96 7.21 2.77 -2.32
CA PHE A 96 8.38 1.94 -2.50
C PHE A 96 8.36 1.25 -3.86
N VAL A 97 9.56 1.07 -4.40
CA VAL A 97 9.84 0.29 -5.59
C VAL A 97 11.00 -0.60 -5.21
N GLU A 98 10.76 -1.90 -5.09
CA GLU A 98 11.74 -2.88 -4.61
C GLU A 98 11.83 -4.03 -5.61
N VAL A 99 13.02 -4.57 -5.82
CA VAL A 99 13.20 -5.81 -6.57
C VAL A 99 12.74 -6.97 -5.70
N GLY A 100 11.94 -7.84 -6.25
CA GLY A 100 11.52 -9.08 -5.62
C GLY A 100 11.43 -10.22 -6.63
N SER A 101 10.85 -11.31 -6.18
CA SER A 101 10.60 -12.47 -7.03
C SER A 101 9.19 -13.00 -6.81
N VAL A 102 8.67 -13.66 -7.85
CA VAL A 102 7.42 -14.39 -7.80
C VAL A 102 7.66 -15.82 -8.27
N THR A 103 7.19 -16.77 -7.48
CA THR A 103 7.19 -18.18 -7.85
C THR A 103 6.01 -18.44 -8.77
N LEU A 104 6.28 -18.76 -10.04
CA LEU A 104 5.30 -19.22 -11.01
C LEU A 104 5.49 -20.72 -11.25
N PRO A 105 4.50 -21.44 -11.82
CA PRO A 105 4.67 -22.83 -12.22
C PRO A 105 5.86 -23.06 -13.17
N SER A 106 6.23 -22.03 -13.94
CA SER A 106 7.39 -22.02 -14.84
C SER A 106 8.73 -21.73 -14.16
N GLY A 107 8.74 -21.51 -12.85
CA GLY A 107 9.93 -21.15 -12.06
C GLY A 107 9.85 -19.77 -11.41
N GLU A 108 10.91 -19.39 -10.73
CA GLU A 108 11.04 -18.08 -10.08
C GLU A 108 11.31 -16.99 -11.11
N THR A 109 10.45 -15.98 -11.18
CA THR A 109 10.59 -14.85 -12.09
C THR A 109 10.83 -13.58 -11.28
N PRO A 110 11.89 -12.80 -11.57
CA PRO A 110 12.11 -11.54 -10.89
C PRO A 110 11.04 -10.50 -11.28
N CYS A 111 10.64 -9.69 -10.32
CA CYS A 111 9.64 -8.64 -10.50
C CYS A 111 10.00 -7.37 -9.73
N LEU A 112 9.51 -6.21 -10.18
CA LEU A 112 9.48 -4.99 -9.37
C LEU A 112 8.18 -4.97 -8.57
N ASN A 113 8.31 -4.90 -7.25
CA ASN A 113 7.22 -4.62 -6.35
C ASN A 113 7.06 -3.10 -6.26
N ILE A 114 5.98 -2.58 -6.82
CA ILE A 114 5.65 -1.14 -6.82
C ILE A 114 4.43 -0.95 -5.93
N GLY A 115 4.57 -0.19 -4.84
CA GLY A 115 3.52 -0.11 -3.85
C GLY A 115 3.62 1.05 -2.88
N VAL A 116 2.66 1.07 -1.97
CA VAL A 116 2.58 2.04 -0.88
C VAL A 116 2.49 1.31 0.46
N SER A 117 3.18 1.87 1.45
CA SER A 117 3.13 1.41 2.84
C SER A 117 2.19 2.29 3.66
N GLY A 118 1.57 1.73 4.70
CA GLY A 118 0.71 2.51 5.58
C GLY A 118 0.20 1.69 6.75
N LYS A 119 -0.82 2.20 7.44
CA LYS A 119 -1.50 1.44 8.49
C LYS A 119 -2.64 0.63 7.91
N ARG A 120 -2.98 -0.50 8.53
CA ARG A 120 -4.11 -1.35 8.09
C ARG A 120 -5.41 -0.58 7.88
N LYS A 121 -5.76 0.33 8.81
CA LYS A 121 -6.96 1.18 8.69
C LYS A 121 -6.96 2.15 7.49
N GLU A 122 -5.79 2.40 6.91
CA GLU A 122 -5.60 3.31 5.77
C GLU A 122 -5.56 2.54 4.44
N MET A 123 -5.52 1.21 4.47
CA MET A 123 -5.37 0.37 3.29
C MET A 123 -6.59 0.37 2.37
N ASP A 124 -7.78 0.70 2.89
CA ASP A 124 -8.97 0.82 2.06
C ASP A 124 -8.85 1.99 1.07
N SER A 125 -8.27 3.11 1.53
CA SER A 125 -7.99 4.29 0.72
C SER A 125 -6.70 4.11 -0.11
N LEU A 126 -5.63 3.61 0.52
CA LEU A 126 -4.31 3.47 -0.13
C LEU A 126 -4.22 2.27 -1.07
N GLY A 127 -5.07 1.25 -0.91
CA GLY A 127 -5.00 0.00 -1.67
C GLY A 127 -5.24 0.19 -3.18
N LYS A 128 -5.87 1.30 -3.58
CA LYS A 128 -6.09 1.65 -4.99
C LYS A 128 -4.87 2.33 -5.64
N ALA A 129 -4.00 2.93 -4.83
CA ALA A 129 -2.85 3.69 -5.34
C ALA A 129 -1.88 2.82 -6.17
N PRO A 130 -1.47 1.60 -5.74
CA PRO A 130 -0.55 0.78 -6.53
C PRO A 130 -1.06 0.45 -7.94
N THR A 131 -2.35 0.12 -8.08
CA THR A 131 -2.97 -0.17 -9.38
C THR A 131 -2.99 1.06 -10.27
N ARG A 132 -3.32 2.23 -9.71
CA ARG A 132 -3.33 3.48 -10.47
C ARG A 132 -1.91 3.92 -10.86
N ILE A 133 -0.93 3.77 -9.97
CA ILE A 133 0.48 4.06 -10.24
C ILE A 133 0.99 3.18 -11.38
N LEU A 134 0.61 1.90 -11.40
CA LEU A 134 0.97 0.98 -12.47
C LEU A 134 0.52 1.47 -13.85
N ASP A 135 -0.65 2.11 -13.95
CA ASP A 135 -1.12 2.69 -15.21
C ASP A 135 -0.20 3.79 -15.73
N ASP A 136 0.41 4.58 -14.85
CA ASP A 136 1.40 5.58 -15.25
C ASP A 136 2.78 4.97 -15.50
N VAL A 137 3.15 3.90 -14.79
CA VAL A 137 4.36 3.11 -15.09
C VAL A 137 4.31 2.57 -16.52
N PHE A 138 3.17 2.01 -16.96
CA PHE A 138 3.04 1.52 -18.34
C PHE A 138 3.20 2.63 -19.37
N LYS A 139 2.67 3.83 -19.09
CA LYS A 139 2.85 5.01 -19.96
C LYS A 139 4.31 5.46 -20.02
N ILE A 140 5.00 5.50 -18.88
CA ILE A 140 6.43 5.87 -18.80
C ILE A 140 7.30 4.88 -19.56
N LEU A 141 7.00 3.58 -19.44
CA LEU A 141 7.72 2.52 -20.14
C LEU A 141 7.34 2.41 -21.63
N GLY A 142 6.29 3.10 -22.08
CA GLY A 142 5.78 2.99 -23.45
C GLY A 142 5.20 1.62 -23.79
N ILE A 143 4.85 0.81 -22.78
CA ILE A 143 4.34 -0.55 -22.94
C ILE A 143 2.81 -0.50 -22.95
N LYS A 144 2.19 -1.22 -23.89
CA LYS A 144 0.73 -1.38 -23.89
C LYS A 144 0.32 -2.15 -22.64
N LYS A 145 -0.51 -1.53 -21.79
CA LYS A 145 -1.13 -2.20 -20.64
C LYS A 145 -1.79 -3.50 -21.14
N PRO A 146 -1.50 -4.68 -20.54
CA PRO A 146 -2.19 -5.90 -20.91
C PRO A 146 -3.69 -5.67 -20.75
N ALA A 147 -4.46 -5.88 -21.82
CA ALA A 147 -5.91 -5.72 -21.81
C ALA A 147 -6.48 -6.69 -20.79
N ASP A 148 -6.94 -6.16 -19.65
CA ASP A 148 -7.46 -6.87 -18.48
C ASP A 148 -7.25 -8.38 -18.50
N ALA A 149 -6.01 -8.80 -18.20
CA ALA A 149 -5.77 -10.14 -17.73
C ALA A 149 -6.41 -10.19 -16.33
N SER A 150 -7.68 -10.59 -16.31
CA SER A 150 -8.48 -10.95 -15.14
C SER A 150 -7.62 -11.14 -13.90
N ALA A 151 -7.78 -10.22 -12.95
CA ALA A 151 -7.07 -10.22 -11.67
C ALA A 151 -6.83 -11.66 -11.19
N PRO A 152 -5.61 -12.06 -10.81
CA PRO A 152 -5.43 -13.33 -10.14
C PRO A 152 -6.37 -13.31 -8.93
N LYS A 153 -7.34 -14.22 -8.93
CA LYS A 153 -8.19 -14.47 -7.75
C LYS A 153 -7.23 -14.56 -6.58
N SER A 154 -7.33 -13.63 -5.64
CA SER A 154 -6.62 -13.69 -4.38
C SER A 154 -6.96 -15.04 -3.76
N PHE A 155 -5.94 -15.87 -3.56
CA PHE A 155 -6.02 -17.04 -2.69
C PHE A 155 -6.09 -16.57 -1.23
#